data_AF-A0A6J5DN04-F1
#
_entry.id   AF-A0A6J5DN04-F1
#
_cell.length_a   1.000
_cell.length_b   1.000
_cell.length_c   1.000
_cell.angle_alpha   90.00
_cell.angle_beta   90.00
_cell.angle_gamma   90.00
#
_symmetry.space_group_name_H-M   'P 1'
#
loop_
_entity.id
_entity.type
_entity.pdbx_description
1 polymer ?
#
loop_
_entity_poly.entity_id
_entity_poly.type
_entity_poly.pdbx_seq_one_letter_code
_entity_poly.pdbx_strand_id
1 'polypeptide(L)' 'MTNDRTWTYADITSEAERQIRRARADADDAVSAATRIMHSDFAMGAYLFWMGLTEGTHNADDIVRLKALVKDPLSSN' A
#
# COMPACT_ATOMS: atom_id res chain seq x y z
N MET A 1 30.84 12.85 -0.86
CA MET A 1 30.30 11.69 -0.14
C MET A 1 28.78 11.79 -0.20
N THR A 2 28.13 10.95 -1.00
CA THR A 2 26.67 10.80 -0.95
C THR A 2 26.33 10.00 0.31
N ASN A 3 25.44 10.53 1.15
CA ASN A 3 24.89 9.78 2.27
C ASN A 3 23.86 8.81 1.70
N ASP A 4 24.32 7.62 1.29
CA ASP A 4 23.43 6.60 0.74
C ASP A 4 22.59 6.04 1.88
N ARG A 5 21.30 6.41 1.90
CA ARG A 5 20.35 5.90 2.89
C ARG A 5 20.00 4.45 2.56
N THR A 6 20.38 3.53 3.43
CA THR A 6 19.89 2.14 3.38
C THR A 6 18.52 2.04 4.05
N TRP A 7 17.59 1.34 3.42
CA TRP A 7 16.26 1.07 3.97
C TRP A 7 16.19 -0.37 4.46
N THR A 8 15.63 -0.57 5.65
CA THR A 8 15.34 -1.92 6.15
C THR A 8 14.01 -2.43 5.62
N TYR A 9 13.79 -3.74 5.69
CA TYR A 9 12.48 -4.33 5.41
C TYR A 9 11.37 -3.68 6.25
N ALA A 10 11.64 -3.38 7.52
CA ALA A 10 10.67 -2.74 8.41
C ALA A 10 10.34 -1.31 7.96
N ASP A 11 11.33 -0.55 7.48
CA ASP A 11 11.11 0.80 6.93
C ASP A 11 10.23 0.76 5.68
N ILE A 12 10.55 -0.13 4.74
CA ILE A 12 9.80 -0.28 3.48
C ILE A 12 8.37 -0.72 3.77
N THR A 13 8.19 -1.67 4.68
CA THR A 13 6.87 -2.19 5.08
C THR A 13 6.02 -1.14 5.79
N SER A 14 6.62 -0.38 6.71
CA SER A 14 5.92 0.69 7.42
C SER A 14 5.51 1.83 6.49
N GLU A 15 6.38 2.20 5.54
CA GLU A 15 6.07 3.24 4.56
C GLU A 15 4.99 2.78 3.57
N ALA A 16 5.04 1.53 3.11
CA ALA A 16 4.01 0.95 2.26
C ALA A 16 2.64 0.97 2.95
N GLU A 17 2.57 0.52 4.21
CA GLU A 17 1.35 0.59 5.01
C GLU A 17 0.82 2.02 5.14
N ARG A 18 1.70 2.98 5.45
CA ARG A 18 1.32 4.39 5.58
C ARG A 18 0.71 4.94 4.30
N GLN A 19 1.30 4.62 3.15
CA GLN A 19 0.81 5.07 1.84
C GLN A 19 -0.52 4.40 1.47
N ILE A 20 -0.66 3.10 1.73
CA ILE A 20 -1.93 2.37 1.53
C ILE A 20 -3.04 3.03 2.36
N ARG A 21 -2.81 3.24 3.67
CA ARG A 21 -3.82 3.83 4.57
C ARG A 21 -4.19 5.25 4.15
N ARG A 22 -3.20 6.06 3.76
CA ARG A 22 -3.45 7.41 3.26
C ARG A 22 -4.32 7.39 2.00
N ALA A 23 -3.95 6.58 1.02
CA ALA A 23 -4.70 6.47 -0.22
C ALA A 23 -6.13 5.96 0.02
N ARG A 24 -6.34 5.03 0.97
CA ARG A 24 -7.68 4.61 1.38
C ARG A 24 -8.49 5.73 2.02
N ALA A 25 -7.89 6.52 2.92
CA ALA A 25 -8.55 7.68 3.50
C ALA A 25 -8.94 8.70 2.42
N ASP A 26 -8.03 9.00 1.49
CA ASP A 26 -8.31 9.90 0.36
C ASP A 26 -9.44 9.36 -0.55
N ALA A 27 -9.56 8.03 -0.70
CA ALA A 27 -10.65 7.39 -1.44
C ALA A 27 -12.01 7.50 -0.72
N ASP A 28 -12.01 7.35 0.61
CA ASP A 28 -13.21 7.48 1.44
C ASP A 28 -13.72 8.93 1.46
N ASP A 29 -12.81 9.90 1.47
CA ASP A 29 -13.12 11.34 1.42
C ASP A 29 -13.47 11.85 0.01
N ALA A 30 -13.32 11.01 -1.02
CA ALA A 30 -13.53 11.40 -2.40
C ALA A 30 -15.02 11.63 -2.74
N VAL A 31 -15.31 12.84 -3.25
CA VAL A 31 -16.65 13.24 -3.70
C VAL A 31 -17.03 12.58 -5.03
N SER A 32 -16.08 12.38 -5.94
CA SER A 32 -16.32 11.78 -7.24
C SER A 32 -15.94 10.29 -7.27
N ALA A 33 -16.72 9.49 -7.99
CA ALA A 33 -16.42 8.07 -8.17
C ALA A 33 -15.06 7.85 -8.87
N ALA A 34 -14.70 8.71 -9.83
CA ALA A 34 -13.42 8.64 -10.51
C ALA A 34 -12.24 8.89 -9.56
N THR A 35 -12.36 9.89 -8.67
CA THR A 35 -11.35 10.19 -7.66
C THR A 35 -11.23 9.05 -6.64
N ARG A 36 -12.35 8.46 -6.22
CA ARG A 36 -12.36 7.28 -5.33
C ARG A 36 -11.60 6.12 -5.95
N ILE A 37 -11.89 5.78 -7.21
CA ILE A 37 -11.21 4.70 -7.94
C ILE A 37 -9.71 4.98 -8.05
N MET A 38 -9.34 6.20 -8.43
CA MET A 38 -7.92 6.60 -8.55
C MET A 38 -7.16 6.41 -7.23
N HIS A 39 -7.74 6.80 -6.10
CA HIS A 39 -7.10 6.61 -4.79
C HIS A 39 -7.07 5.13 -4.35
N SER A 40 -8.12 4.35 -4.65
CA SER A 40 -8.09 2.89 -4.48
C SER A 40 -6.97 2.23 -5.31
N ASP A 41 -6.77 2.67 -6.54
CA ASP A 41 -5.69 2.19 -7.41
C ASP A 41 -4.31 2.57 -6.86
N PHE A 42 -4.16 3.78 -6.28
CA PHE A 42 -2.91 4.14 -5.59
C PHE A 42 -2.63 3.27 -4.37
N ALA A 43 -3.65 2.90 -3.59
CA ALA A 43 -3.49 1.95 -2.50
C ALA A 43 -2.98 0.59 -3.02
N MET A 44 -3.59 0.07 -4.08
CA MET A 44 -3.14 -1.16 -4.74
C MET A 44 -1.72 -1.04 -5.28
N GLY A 45 -1.38 0.08 -5.91
CA GLY A 45 -0.04 0.36 -6.43
C GLY A 45 1.04 0.33 -5.35
N ALA A 46 0.77 0.93 -4.18
CA ALA A 46 1.70 0.89 -3.04
C ALA A 46 1.94 -0.55 -2.53
N TYR A 47 0.90 -1.38 -2.47
CA TYR A 47 1.03 -2.80 -2.13
C TYR A 47 1.84 -3.58 -3.17
N LEU A 48 1.55 -3.41 -4.46
CA LEU A 48 2.28 -4.09 -5.54
C LEU A 48 3.76 -3.67 -5.58
N PHE A 49 4.04 -2.40 -5.32
CA PHE A 49 5.41 -1.91 -5.23
C PHE A 49 6.15 -2.52 -4.04
N TRP A 50 5.51 -2.62 -2.87
CA TRP A 50 6.07 -3.33 -1.71
C TRP A 50 6.33 -4.81 -2.02
N MET A 51 5.42 -5.50 -2.69
CA MET A 51 5.60 -6.89 -3.12
C MET A 51 6.86 -7.06 -3.98
N GLY A 52 7.08 -6.16 -4.94
CA GLY A 52 8.27 -6.19 -5.80
C GLY A 52 9.57 -5.85 -5.05
N LEU A 53 9.55 -4.86 -4.16
CA LEU A 53 10.73 -4.48 -3.37
C LEU A 53 11.15 -5.55 -2.35
N THR A 54 10.20 -6.36 -1.90
CA THR A 54 10.41 -7.36 -0.84
C THR A 54 10.38 -8.79 -1.36
N GLU A 55 10.43 -8.98 -2.67
CA GLU A 55 10.39 -10.30 -3.30
C GLU A 55 11.42 -11.26 -2.69
N GLY A 56 10.97 -12.44 -2.26
CA GLY A 56 11.81 -13.46 -1.63
C GLY A 56 12.22 -13.18 -0.18
N THR A 57 11.83 -12.04 0.39
CA THR A 57 12.14 -11.64 1.78
C THR A 57 10.91 -11.27 2.62
N HIS A 58 9.74 -11.22 2.00
CA HIS A 58 8.50 -10.88 2.70
C HIS A 58 8.06 -11.91 3.74
N ASN A 59 7.60 -11.40 4.88
CA ASN A 59 6.87 -12.17 5.88
C ASN A 59 5.44 -12.43 5.40
N ALA A 60 4.96 -13.67 5.55
CA ALA A 60 3.61 -14.07 5.18
C ALA A 60 2.53 -13.25 5.90
N ASP A 61 2.75 -12.88 7.16
CA ASP A 61 1.80 -12.08 7.94
C ASP A 61 1.66 -10.66 7.37
N ASP A 62 2.76 -10.08 6.89
CA ASP A 62 2.74 -8.76 6.26
C ASP A 62 2.03 -8.79 4.90
N ILE A 63 2.17 -9.87 4.13
CA ILE A 63 1.39 -10.06 2.90
C ILE A 63 -0.10 -10.05 3.21
N VAL A 64 -0.54 -10.84 4.19
CA VAL A 64 -1.95 -10.91 4.58
C VAL A 64 -2.45 -9.55 5.06
N ARG A 65 -1.70 -8.90 5.94
CA ARG A 65 -2.03 -7.62 6.55
C ARG A 65 -2.13 -6.50 5.52
N LEU A 66 -1.13 -6.33 4.65
CA LEU A 66 -1.14 -5.27 3.64
C LEU A 66 -2.16 -5.54 2.53
N LYS A 67 -2.35 -6.81 2.12
CA LYS A 67 -3.39 -7.19 1.16
C LYS A 67 -4.79 -6.89 1.68
N ALA A 68 -5.03 -7.06 2.98
CA ALA A 68 -6.31 -6.72 3.60
C ALA A 68 -6.58 -5.21 3.56
N LEU A 69 -5.55 -4.36 3.66
CA LEU A 69 -5.71 -2.90 3.63
C LEU A 69 -6.06 -2.34 2.24
N VAL A 70 -5.68 -3.04 1.16
CA VAL A 70 -5.99 -2.61 -0.22
C VAL A 70 -7.30 -3.16 -0.75
N LYS A 71 -7.93 -4.11 -0.07
CA LYS A 71 -9.24 -4.62 -0.46
C LYS A 71 -10.29 -3.53 -0.27
N ASP A 72 -11.06 -3.24 -1.32
CA ASP A 72 -12.23 -2.39 -1.20
C ASP A 72 -13.34 -3.18 -0.47
N PRO A 73 -13.94 -2.66 0.61
CA PRO A 73 -15.07 -3.32 1.26
C PRO A 73 -16.26 -3.55 0.31
N LEU A 74 -16.37 -2.76 -0.75
CA LEU A 74 -17.40 -2.86 -1.79
C LEU A 74 -17.10 -3.92 -2.88
N SER A 75 -15.90 -4.53 -2.90
CA SER A 75 -15.55 -5.59 -3.86
C SER A 75 -16.03 -6.99 -3.43
N SER A 76 -16.80 -7.10 -2.35
CA SER A 76 -17.40 -8.37 -1.92
C SER A 76 -18.75 -8.55 -2.62
N ASN A 77 -18.71 -9.06 -3.86
CA ASN A 77 -19.86 -9.69 -4.53
C ASN A 77 -19.73 -11.21 -4.42
#